data_AF-A0A7X2IE29-F1
#
_entry.id   AF-A0A7X2IE29-F1
#
_cell.length_a   1.000
_cell.length_b   1.000
_cell.length_c   1.000
_cell.angle_alpha   90.00
_cell.angle_beta   90.00
_cell.angle_gamma   90.00
#
_symmetry.space_group_name_H-M   'P 1'
#
loop_
_entity.id
_entity.type
_entity.pdbx_description
1 polymer ?
#
loop_
_entity_poly.entity_id
_entity_poly.type
_entity_poly.pdbx_seq_one_letter_code
_entity_poly.pdbx_strand_id
1 'polypeptide(L)'
;MSDQTDVAIKNLGIFSTLQAATDQKQFLLCASFALLIDNVLAFFRQPTLMDIARDKSMLAESNITVQVILIFVAYSFLVSLVLPLAAMIYDQIYILTVGSWVSSIDRYLDQKLGREPKTVSKNPDYVRPWELREEAHRSMEKYYLDLYKSYEQEWRANRENMVRFALYAFSCLVMLSVNFILGDNGRHTASFVVANYFESNGPIWCALVGLAVMNVWRFYSSSDPDWIYCPNLYRKIHGPDEPRYAVIKRRIEEKPPESCE
;
A
#
# COMPACT_ATOMS: atom_id res chain seq x y z
N MET A 1 7.88 44.21 19.18
CA MET A 1 8.78 43.05 19.41
C MET A 1 8.04 41.72 19.52
N SER A 2 6.69 41.68 19.49
CA SER A 2 5.89 40.44 19.50
C SER A 2 5.78 39.74 18.13
N ASP A 3 5.90 40.48 17.02
CA ASP A 3 5.62 39.95 15.67
C ASP A 3 6.63 38.91 15.16
N GLN A 4 7.87 38.91 15.66
CA GLN A 4 8.88 37.94 15.21
C GLN A 4 8.62 36.52 15.73
N THR A 5 8.03 36.40 16.91
CA THR A 5 7.68 35.10 17.53
C THR A 5 6.55 34.39 16.78
N ASP A 6 5.54 35.14 16.30
CA ASP A 6 4.41 34.58 15.55
C ASP A 6 4.81 34.07 14.16
N VAL A 7 5.78 34.74 13.52
CA VAL A 7 6.34 34.28 12.23
C VAL A 7 7.14 32.98 12.42
N ALA A 8 7.91 32.87 13.51
CA ALA A 8 8.68 31.66 13.80
C ALA A 8 7.77 30.44 14.10
N ILE A 9 6.69 30.64 14.86
CA ILE A 9 5.72 29.57 15.18
C ILE A 9 4.96 29.13 13.92
N LYS A 10 4.54 30.07 13.06
CA LYS A 10 3.92 29.75 11.77
C LYS A 10 4.87 28.96 10.85
N ASN A 11 6.14 29.35 10.80
CA ASN A 11 7.13 28.66 9.99
C ASN A 11 7.38 27.23 10.50
N LEU A 12 7.44 27.00 11.82
CA LEU A 12 7.57 25.66 12.40
C LEU A 12 6.39 24.74 12.06
N GLY A 13 5.16 25.26 12.04
CA GLY A 13 3.98 24.52 11.59
C GLY A 13 4.04 24.13 10.11
N ILE A 14 4.54 25.03 9.25
CA ILE A 14 4.73 24.78 7.82
C ILE A 14 5.83 23.73 7.59
N PHE A 15 6.94 23.78 8.33
CA PHE A 15 7.99 22.76 8.24
C PHE A 15 7.54 21.39 8.76
N SER A 16 6.76 21.34 9.84
CA SER A 16 6.18 20.10 10.35
C SER A 16 5.21 19.48 9.34
N THR A 17 4.37 20.28 8.69
CA THR A 17 3.47 19.81 7.63
C THR A 17 4.23 19.41 6.36
N LEU A 18 5.34 20.07 6.02
CA LEU A 18 6.21 19.66 4.92
C LEU A 18 6.92 18.34 5.21
N GLN A 19 7.39 18.14 6.44
CA GLN A 19 8.02 16.90 6.87
C GLN A 19 7.00 15.76 6.99
N ALA A 20 5.75 16.08 7.36
CA ALA A 20 4.65 15.14 7.33
C ALA A 20 4.23 14.82 5.88
N ALA A 21 4.32 15.80 4.96
CA ALA A 21 4.11 15.59 3.52
C ALA A 21 5.20 14.75 2.85
N THR A 22 6.38 14.59 3.46
CA THR A 22 7.36 13.57 3.04
C THR A 22 6.92 12.14 3.37
N ASP A 23 5.95 11.94 4.26
CA ASP A 23 5.28 10.63 4.38
C ASP A 23 4.45 10.39 3.12
N GLN A 24 4.78 9.33 2.39
CA GLN A 24 4.16 8.98 1.12
C GLN A 24 2.64 8.91 1.21
N LYS A 25 2.09 8.50 2.37
CA LYS A 25 0.63 8.43 2.60
C LYS A 25 -0.01 9.81 2.57
N GLN A 26 0.61 10.79 3.23
CA GLN A 26 0.09 12.16 3.28
C GLN A 26 0.25 12.85 1.93
N PHE A 27 1.36 12.60 1.24
CA PHE A 27 1.56 13.06 -0.12
C PHE A 27 0.43 12.59 -1.05
N LEU A 28 0.11 11.29 -1.06
CA LEU A 28 -0.97 10.74 -1.87
C LEU A 28 -2.34 11.32 -1.47
N LEU A 29 -2.59 11.53 -0.18
CA LEU A 29 -3.82 12.16 0.28
C LEU A 29 -3.94 13.60 -0.26
N CYS A 30 -2.92 14.43 -0.06
CA CYS A 30 -2.89 15.80 -0.57
C CYS A 30 -2.99 15.86 -2.10
N ALA A 31 -2.29 14.97 -2.82
CA ALA A 31 -2.35 14.89 -4.27
C ALA A 31 -3.76 14.53 -4.77
N SER A 32 -4.40 13.51 -4.17
CA SER A 32 -5.78 13.14 -4.55
C SER A 32 -6.78 14.26 -4.23
N PHE A 33 -6.59 15.00 -3.13
CA PHE A 33 -7.42 16.16 -2.80
C PHE A 33 -7.25 17.29 -3.81
N ALA A 34 -6.00 17.65 -4.17
CA ALA A 34 -5.73 18.67 -5.16
C ALA A 34 -6.30 18.30 -6.53
N LEU A 35 -6.14 17.04 -6.96
CA LEU A 35 -6.74 16.52 -8.19
C LEU A 35 -8.28 16.56 -8.15
N LEU A 36 -8.90 16.27 -7.00
CA LEU A 36 -10.34 16.39 -6.86
C LEU A 36 -10.80 17.85 -7.03
N ILE A 37 -10.14 18.81 -6.37
CA ILE A 37 -10.47 20.23 -6.54
C ILE A 37 -10.40 20.59 -8.02
N ASP A 38 -9.30 20.23 -8.68
CA ASP A 38 -9.10 20.50 -10.10
C ASP A 38 -10.18 19.87 -10.97
N ASN A 39 -10.55 18.61 -10.70
CA ASN A 39 -11.62 17.90 -11.39
C ASN A 39 -12.99 18.58 -11.20
N VAL A 40 -13.32 18.98 -9.98
CA VAL A 40 -14.61 19.61 -9.68
C VAL A 40 -14.70 20.97 -10.37
N LEU A 41 -13.65 21.79 -10.29
CA LEU A 41 -13.60 23.10 -10.97
C LEU A 41 -13.71 22.92 -12.50
N ALA A 42 -12.94 22.00 -13.07
CA ALA A 42 -12.98 21.70 -14.51
C ALA A 42 -14.36 21.20 -14.94
N PHE A 43 -15.01 20.36 -14.14
CA PHE A 43 -16.36 19.83 -14.40
C PHE A 43 -17.41 20.94 -14.44
N PHE A 44 -17.36 21.88 -13.48
CA PHE A 44 -18.26 23.04 -13.45
C PHE A 44 -17.85 24.17 -14.40
N ARG A 45 -16.84 23.95 -15.26
CA ARG A 45 -16.30 24.95 -16.20
C ARG A 45 -15.77 26.22 -15.53
N GLN A 46 -15.30 26.09 -14.29
CA GLN A 46 -14.66 27.18 -13.56
C GLN A 46 -13.15 27.16 -13.82
N PRO A 47 -12.43 28.27 -13.54
CA PRO A 47 -10.98 28.31 -13.60
C PRO A 47 -10.37 27.18 -12.77
N THR A 48 -9.47 26.41 -13.37
CA THR A 48 -8.81 25.28 -12.71
C THR A 48 -7.78 25.76 -11.69
N LEU A 49 -7.19 24.86 -10.91
CA LEU A 49 -6.15 25.24 -9.93
C LEU A 49 -4.96 25.94 -10.60
N MET A 50 -4.61 25.52 -11.82
CA MET A 50 -3.50 26.12 -12.58
C MET A 50 -3.85 27.50 -13.12
N ASP A 51 -5.11 27.73 -13.50
CA ASP A 51 -5.58 29.05 -13.94
C ASP A 51 -5.56 30.04 -12.76
N ILE A 52 -6.07 29.60 -11.60
CA ILE A 52 -6.07 30.37 -10.35
C ILE A 52 -4.62 30.67 -9.89
N ALA A 53 -3.70 29.72 -10.04
CA ALA A 53 -2.30 29.92 -9.68
C ALA A 53 -1.58 30.94 -10.57
N ARG A 54 -1.98 31.04 -11.85
CA ARG A 54 -1.43 32.02 -12.81
C ARG A 54 -1.99 33.41 -12.59
N ASP A 55 -3.30 33.52 -12.34
CA ASP A 55 -3.96 34.81 -12.15
C ASP A 55 -4.46 35.00 -10.71
N LYS A 56 -3.66 35.72 -9.93
CA LYS A 56 -3.98 36.06 -8.53
C LYS A 56 -5.27 36.89 -8.39
N SER A 57 -5.72 37.57 -9.44
CA SER A 57 -6.96 38.36 -9.40
C SER A 57 -8.19 37.48 -9.25
N MET A 58 -8.15 36.23 -9.73
CA MET A 58 -9.25 35.27 -9.59
C MET A 58 -9.47 34.84 -8.15
N LEU A 59 -8.44 34.84 -7.30
CA LEU A 59 -8.58 34.55 -5.86
C LEU A 59 -9.40 35.60 -5.10
N ALA A 60 -9.53 36.81 -5.65
CA ALA A 60 -10.32 37.88 -5.04
C ALA A 60 -11.83 37.69 -5.26
N GLU A 61 -12.26 36.78 -6.13
CA GLU A 61 -13.67 36.47 -6.31
C GLU A 61 -14.21 35.69 -5.10
N SER A 62 -15.22 36.24 -4.41
CA SER A 62 -15.66 35.75 -3.09
C SER A 62 -16.20 34.33 -3.06
N ASN A 63 -16.44 33.71 -4.21
CA ASN A 63 -17.10 32.41 -4.31
C ASN A 63 -16.12 31.23 -4.27
N ILE A 64 -14.85 31.41 -4.68
CA ILE A 64 -13.89 30.31 -4.78
C ILE A 64 -13.60 29.70 -3.41
N THR A 65 -13.39 30.53 -2.39
CA THR A 65 -13.10 30.06 -1.02
C THR A 65 -14.22 29.18 -0.47
N VAL A 66 -15.48 29.58 -0.66
CA VAL A 66 -16.65 28.80 -0.20
C VAL A 66 -16.72 27.47 -0.95
N GLN A 67 -16.48 27.48 -2.26
CA GLN A 67 -16.46 26.25 -3.07
C GLN A 67 -15.36 25.28 -2.62
N VAL A 68 -14.14 25.77 -2.36
CA VAL A 68 -13.04 24.94 -1.86
C VAL A 68 -13.38 24.31 -0.50
N ILE A 69 -14.02 25.06 0.40
CA ILE A 69 -14.49 24.53 1.69
C ILE A 69 -15.54 23.43 1.47
N LEU A 70 -16.51 23.65 0.57
CA LEU A 70 -17.51 22.63 0.24
C LEU A 70 -16.88 21.38 -0.39
N ILE A 71 -15.92 21.55 -1.29
CA ILE A 71 -15.15 20.45 -1.88
C ILE A 71 -14.39 19.69 -0.80
N PHE A 72 -13.78 20.39 0.17
CA PHE A 72 -13.09 19.78 1.30
C PHE A 72 -14.03 18.93 2.17
N VAL A 73 -15.23 19.43 2.47
CA VAL A 73 -16.26 18.68 3.21
C VAL A 73 -16.70 17.45 2.42
N ALA A 74 -16.96 17.61 1.11
CA ALA A 74 -17.33 16.51 0.24
C ALA A 74 -16.21 15.46 0.11
N TYR A 75 -14.96 15.89 0.01
CA TYR A 75 -13.79 15.02 -0.02
C TYR A 75 -13.64 14.23 1.29
N SER A 76 -13.88 14.88 2.43
CA SER A 76 -13.85 14.21 3.74
C SER A 76 -14.88 13.09 3.79
N PHE A 77 -16.10 13.33 3.30
CA PHE A 77 -17.13 12.30 3.18
C PHE A 77 -16.73 11.17 2.22
N LEU A 78 -16.16 11.53 1.06
CA LEU A 78 -15.68 10.58 0.06
C LEU A 78 -14.60 9.65 0.63
N VAL A 79 -13.59 10.21 1.31
CA VAL A 79 -12.49 9.44 1.91
C VAL A 79 -12.94 8.60 3.08
N SER A 80 -13.86 9.09 3.92
CA SER A 80 -14.33 8.35 5.10
C SER A 80 -15.33 7.24 4.79
N LEU A 81 -16.17 7.38 3.75
CA LEU A 81 -17.27 6.45 3.49
C LEU A 81 -17.19 5.77 2.13
N VAL A 82 -17.04 6.54 1.05
CA VAL A 82 -17.13 6.01 -0.32
C VAL A 82 -15.89 5.19 -0.66
N LEU A 83 -14.71 5.70 -0.33
CA LEU A 83 -13.44 5.08 -0.70
C LEU A 83 -13.22 3.71 -0.03
N PRO A 84 -13.52 3.51 1.28
CA PRO A 84 -13.44 2.20 1.90
C PRO A 84 -14.40 1.17 1.29
N LEU A 85 -15.62 1.58 0.93
CA LEU A 85 -16.60 0.70 0.27
C LEU A 85 -16.13 0.33 -1.14
N ALA A 86 -15.65 1.31 -1.91
CA ALA A 86 -15.10 1.06 -3.24
C ALA A 86 -13.88 0.14 -3.20
N ALA A 87 -12.98 0.34 -2.22
CA ALA A 87 -11.82 -0.53 -2.00
C ALA A 87 -12.24 -1.95 -1.64
N MET A 88 -13.27 -2.13 -0.79
CA MET A 88 -13.80 -3.46 -0.47
C MET A 88 -14.32 -4.20 -1.71
N ILE A 89 -15.07 -3.50 -2.58
CA ILE A 89 -15.58 -4.09 -3.84
C ILE A 89 -14.41 -4.41 -4.79
N TYR A 90 -13.47 -3.49 -4.93
CA TYR A 90 -12.29 -3.68 -5.75
C TYR A 90 -11.47 -4.89 -5.29
N ASP A 91 -11.27 -5.07 -3.98
CA ASP A 91 -10.53 -6.21 -3.41
C ASP A 91 -11.19 -7.53 -3.76
N GLN A 92 -12.52 -7.60 -3.67
CA GLN A 92 -13.29 -8.78 -4.05
C GLN A 92 -13.13 -9.10 -5.53
N ILE A 93 -13.25 -8.08 -6.40
CA ILE A 93 -13.07 -8.25 -7.84
C ILE A 93 -11.65 -8.72 -8.14
N TYR A 94 -10.63 -8.10 -7.55
CA TYR A 94 -9.23 -8.44 -7.76
C TYR A 94 -8.91 -9.88 -7.34
N ILE A 95 -9.36 -10.30 -6.15
CA ILE A 95 -9.13 -11.66 -5.64
C ILE A 95 -9.79 -12.71 -6.55
N LEU A 96 -11.02 -12.44 -7.00
CA LEU A 96 -11.77 -13.38 -7.85
C LEU A 96 -11.19 -13.48 -9.27
N THR A 97 -10.71 -12.37 -9.83
CA THR A 97 -10.28 -12.30 -11.24
C THR A 97 -8.77 -12.44 -11.40
N VAL A 98 -8.01 -11.47 -10.89
CA VAL A 98 -6.57 -11.34 -11.12
C VAL A 98 -5.79 -12.31 -10.24
N GLY A 99 -6.16 -12.47 -8.97
CA GLY A 99 -5.48 -13.37 -8.05
C GLY A 99 -5.52 -14.83 -8.49
N SER A 100 -6.66 -15.29 -9.01
CA SER A 100 -6.81 -16.65 -9.56
C SER A 100 -5.99 -16.85 -10.83
N TRP A 101 -5.92 -15.84 -11.70
CA TRP A 101 -5.10 -15.86 -12.91
C TRP A 101 -3.61 -15.89 -12.62
N VAL A 102 -3.13 -15.00 -11.76
CA VAL A 102 -1.69 -14.89 -11.45
C VAL A 102 -1.19 -16.14 -10.75
N SER A 103 -1.93 -16.67 -9.77
CA SER A 103 -1.58 -17.94 -9.14
C SER A 103 -1.59 -19.14 -10.11
N SER A 104 -2.44 -19.12 -11.14
CA SER A 104 -2.46 -20.14 -12.19
C SER A 104 -1.25 -20.01 -13.13
N ILE A 105 -0.86 -18.77 -13.47
CA ILE A 105 0.32 -18.49 -14.29
C ILE A 105 1.60 -18.88 -13.56
N ASP A 106 1.73 -18.52 -12.28
CA ASP A 106 2.90 -18.89 -11.47
C ASP A 106 3.06 -20.41 -11.41
N ARG A 107 1.97 -21.15 -11.14
CA ARG A 107 2.01 -22.63 -11.16
C ARG A 107 2.38 -23.19 -12.52
N TYR A 108 1.84 -22.62 -13.60
CA TYR A 108 2.17 -23.05 -14.96
C TYR A 108 3.64 -22.79 -15.30
N LEU A 109 4.17 -21.62 -14.92
CA LEU A 109 5.57 -21.26 -15.13
C LEU A 109 6.50 -22.14 -14.31
N ASP A 110 6.21 -22.37 -13.03
CA ASP A 110 7.01 -23.24 -12.17
C ASP A 110 7.07 -24.67 -12.72
N GLN A 111 5.93 -25.20 -13.18
CA GLN A 111 5.86 -26.52 -13.81
C GLN A 111 6.68 -26.59 -15.11
N LYS A 112 6.64 -25.53 -15.94
CA LYS A 112 7.35 -25.50 -17.23
C LYS A 112 8.85 -25.25 -17.08
N LEU A 113 9.25 -24.50 -16.06
CA LEU A 113 10.65 -24.22 -15.74
C LEU A 113 11.30 -25.36 -14.95
N GLY A 114 10.55 -26.41 -14.60
CA GLY A 114 11.05 -27.51 -13.76
C GLY A 114 11.55 -27.02 -12.40
N ARG A 115 11.07 -25.86 -11.94
CA ARG A 115 11.42 -25.36 -10.61
C ARG A 115 10.67 -26.21 -9.61
N GLU A 116 11.41 -27.00 -8.84
CA GLU A 116 10.85 -27.57 -7.62
C GLU A 116 10.25 -26.43 -6.79
N PRO A 117 9.08 -26.64 -6.16
CA PRO A 117 8.44 -25.61 -5.36
C PRO A 117 9.48 -25.08 -4.39
N LYS A 118 9.76 -23.77 -4.47
CA LYS A 118 10.72 -23.09 -3.60
C LYS A 118 10.38 -23.47 -2.17
N THR A 119 11.11 -24.43 -1.61
CA THR A 119 11.06 -24.70 -0.19
C THR A 119 11.68 -23.46 0.40
N VAL A 120 10.83 -22.56 0.92
CA VAL A 120 11.26 -21.30 1.53
C VAL A 120 12.37 -21.67 2.49
N SER A 121 13.61 -21.28 2.15
CA SER A 121 14.81 -21.65 2.90
C SER A 121 14.57 -21.23 4.34
N LYS A 122 14.42 -22.21 5.23
CA LYS A 122 14.24 -21.95 6.65
C LYS A 122 15.51 -21.30 7.15
N ASN A 123 15.44 -20.03 7.55
CA ASN A 123 16.54 -19.44 8.28
C ASN A 123 16.67 -20.17 9.62
N PRO A 124 17.88 -20.61 10.00
CA PRO A 124 18.10 -21.23 11.31
C PRO A 124 17.70 -20.26 12.41
N ASP A 125 17.13 -20.77 13.50
CA ASP A 125 16.64 -20.01 14.67
C ASP A 125 15.37 -19.16 14.46
N TYR A 126 14.72 -19.25 13.29
CA TYR A 126 13.46 -18.59 13.03
C TYR A 126 12.29 -19.57 12.96
N VAL A 127 11.16 -19.18 13.54
CA VAL A 127 9.93 -19.96 13.58
C VAL A 127 8.80 -19.23 12.87
N ARG A 128 7.81 -19.98 12.39
CA ARG A 128 6.64 -19.40 11.75
C ARG A 128 5.66 -18.87 12.81
N PRO A 129 4.84 -17.85 12.49
CA PRO A 129 3.95 -17.23 13.47
C PRO A 129 2.93 -18.21 14.07
N TRP A 130 2.48 -19.20 13.29
CA TRP A 130 1.58 -20.22 13.78
C TRP A 130 2.25 -21.23 14.72
N GLU A 131 3.54 -21.54 14.51
CA GLU A 131 4.32 -22.42 15.41
C GLU A 131 4.50 -21.73 16.77
N LEU A 132 4.82 -20.42 16.76
CA LEU A 132 4.89 -19.62 17.97
C LEU A 132 3.53 -19.52 18.66
N ARG A 133 2.44 -19.32 17.89
CA ARG A 133 1.08 -19.27 18.43
C ARG A 133 0.72 -20.57 19.15
N GLU A 134 0.96 -21.70 18.50
CA GLU A 134 0.63 -23.03 19.04
C GLU A 134 1.40 -23.29 20.32
N GLU A 135 2.71 -23.01 20.34
CA GLU A 135 3.53 -23.17 21.55
C GLU A 135 3.11 -22.20 22.67
N ALA A 136 2.77 -20.96 22.34
CA ALA A 136 2.31 -19.98 23.33
C ALA A 136 1.00 -20.44 24.00
N HIS A 137 0.08 -21.04 23.24
CA HIS A 137 -1.17 -21.60 23.79
C HIS A 137 -0.92 -22.89 24.60
N ARG A 138 0.05 -23.70 24.19
CA ARG A 138 0.34 -24.98 24.83
C ARG A 138 1.12 -24.82 26.14
N SER A 139 2.18 -24.03 26.13
CA SER A 139 3.09 -23.85 27.26
C SER A 139 2.56 -22.83 28.28
N MET A 140 1.72 -21.88 27.84
CA MET A 140 1.29 -20.71 28.62
C MET A 140 2.47 -19.92 29.22
N GLU A 141 3.67 -20.08 28.68
CA GLU A 141 4.83 -19.32 29.12
C GLU A 141 4.66 -17.86 28.71
N LYS A 142 4.83 -16.97 29.69
CA LYS A 142 4.68 -15.52 29.49
C LYS A 142 5.55 -15.00 28.34
N TYR A 143 6.75 -15.55 28.18
CA TYR A 143 7.68 -15.16 27.11
C TYR A 143 7.09 -15.36 25.71
N TYR A 144 6.56 -16.54 25.38
CA TYR A 144 5.99 -16.82 24.05
C TYR A 144 4.68 -16.05 23.80
N LEU A 145 3.88 -15.85 24.85
CA LEU A 145 2.65 -15.05 24.77
C LEU A 145 2.96 -13.57 24.46
N ASP A 146 3.91 -12.98 25.18
CA ASP A 146 4.31 -11.58 24.96
C ASP A 146 4.95 -11.40 23.57
N LEU A 147 5.79 -12.34 23.14
CA LEU A 147 6.42 -12.33 21.82
C LEU A 147 5.39 -12.47 20.68
N TYR A 148 4.41 -13.38 20.82
CA TYR A 148 3.35 -13.53 19.83
C TYR A 148 2.46 -12.28 19.77
N LYS A 149 2.15 -11.67 20.93
CA LYS A 149 1.33 -10.47 21.01
C LYS A 149 2.02 -9.26 20.38
N SER A 150 3.33 -9.08 20.58
CA SER A 150 4.07 -7.98 19.93
C SER A 150 4.07 -8.15 18.41
N TYR A 151 4.34 -9.36 17.93
CA TYR A 151 4.26 -9.69 16.51
C TYR A 151 2.87 -9.40 15.93
N GLU A 152 1.80 -9.85 16.60
CA GLU A 152 0.44 -9.65 16.10
C GLU A 152 0.07 -8.16 16.04
N GLN A 153 0.49 -7.37 17.03
CA GLN A 153 0.27 -5.92 17.04
C GLN A 153 1.01 -5.23 15.88
N GLU A 154 2.27 -5.57 15.67
CA GLU A 154 3.08 -5.02 14.56
C GLU A 154 2.50 -5.42 13.21
N TRP A 155 2.14 -6.70 13.04
CA TRP A 155 1.54 -7.21 11.81
C TRP A 155 0.21 -6.52 11.49
N ARG A 156 -0.68 -6.35 12.48
CA ARG A 156 -1.93 -5.62 12.30
C ARG A 156 -1.69 -4.16 11.93
N ALA A 157 -0.79 -3.49 12.65
CA ALA A 157 -0.46 -2.09 12.38
C ALA A 157 0.14 -1.90 10.97
N ASN A 158 1.05 -2.79 10.56
CA ASN A 158 1.63 -2.77 9.21
C ASN A 158 0.57 -3.03 8.14
N ARG A 159 -0.32 -4.00 8.36
CA ARG A 159 -1.41 -4.31 7.45
C ARG A 159 -2.39 -3.15 7.29
N GLU A 160 -2.81 -2.53 8.39
CA GLU A 160 -3.66 -1.33 8.35
C GLU A 160 -2.97 -0.18 7.59
N ASN A 161 -1.68 0.02 7.83
CA ASN A 161 -0.88 1.02 7.13
C ASN A 161 -0.80 0.77 5.63
N MET A 162 -0.57 -0.48 5.23
CA MET A 162 -0.49 -0.89 3.82
C MET A 162 -1.85 -0.73 3.12
N VAL A 163 -2.94 -1.09 3.80
CA VAL A 163 -4.31 -0.93 3.27
C VAL A 163 -4.63 0.56 3.05
N ARG A 164 -4.33 1.43 4.04
CA ARG A 164 -4.54 2.88 3.90
C ARG A 164 -3.72 3.48 2.77
N PHE A 165 -2.46 3.08 2.66
CA PHE A 165 -1.58 3.51 1.57
C PHE A 165 -2.14 3.12 0.20
N ALA A 166 -2.55 1.86 0.01
CA ALA A 166 -3.12 1.39 -1.25
C ALA A 166 -4.44 2.08 -1.59
N LEU A 167 -5.25 2.42 -0.58
CA LEU A 167 -6.50 3.16 -0.73
C LEU A 167 -6.25 4.62 -1.16
N TYR A 168 -5.23 5.30 -0.63
CA TYR A 168 -4.84 6.63 -1.12
C TYR A 168 -4.24 6.59 -2.52
N ALA A 169 -3.45 5.56 -2.85
CA ALA A 169 -2.95 5.34 -4.20
C ALA A 169 -4.12 5.11 -5.19
N PHE A 170 -5.14 4.34 -4.80
CA PHE A 170 -6.35 4.14 -5.59
C PHE A 170 -7.12 5.45 -5.81
N SER A 171 -7.29 6.25 -4.76
CA SER A 171 -7.92 7.56 -4.86
C SER A 171 -7.19 8.45 -5.87
N CYS A 172 -5.86 8.54 -5.77
CA CYS A 172 -5.04 9.28 -6.73
C CYS A 172 -5.21 8.74 -8.14
N LEU A 173 -5.21 7.42 -8.32
CA LEU A 173 -5.35 6.78 -9.63
C LEU A 173 -6.67 7.18 -10.29
N VAL A 174 -7.78 7.08 -9.56
CA VAL A 174 -9.12 7.45 -10.04
C VAL A 174 -9.18 8.95 -10.35
N MET A 175 -8.73 9.80 -9.43
CA MET A 175 -8.77 11.26 -9.63
C MET A 175 -7.89 11.72 -10.78
N LEU A 176 -6.68 11.15 -10.94
CA LEU A 176 -5.78 11.47 -12.04
C LEU A 176 -6.34 10.99 -13.38
N SER A 177 -6.98 9.80 -13.41
CA SER A 177 -7.64 9.28 -14.61
C SER A 177 -8.77 10.20 -15.06
N VAL A 178 -9.63 10.63 -14.13
CA VAL A 178 -10.71 11.60 -14.41
C VAL A 178 -10.12 12.94 -14.88
N ASN A 179 -9.05 13.42 -14.23
CA ASN A 179 -8.38 14.67 -14.59
C ASN A 179 -7.83 14.64 -16.02
N PHE A 180 -7.24 13.52 -16.41
CA PHE A 180 -6.70 13.30 -17.75
C PHE A 180 -7.80 13.26 -18.81
N ILE A 181 -8.90 12.55 -18.55
CA ILE A 181 -10.06 12.50 -19.46
C ILE A 181 -10.69 13.89 -19.62
N LEU A 182 -10.82 14.66 -18.53
CA LEU A 182 -11.32 16.02 -18.59
C LEU A 182 -10.38 16.94 -19.38
N GLY A 183 -9.06 16.76 -19.21
CA GLY A 183 -8.03 17.49 -19.95
C GLY A 183 -8.10 17.27 -21.46
N ASP A 184 -8.25 16.02 -21.89
CA ASP A 184 -8.37 15.63 -23.30
C ASP A 184 -9.62 16.24 -23.98
N ASN A 185 -10.68 16.50 -23.21
CA ASN A 185 -11.87 17.22 -23.66
C ASN A 185 -11.68 18.75 -23.75
N GLY A 186 -10.44 19.24 -23.77
CA GLY A 186 -10.10 20.65 -23.93
C GLY A 186 -10.23 21.49 -22.65
N ARG A 187 -10.14 20.87 -21.48
CA ARG A 187 -10.09 21.59 -20.18
C ARG A 187 -8.64 21.83 -19.77
N HIS A 188 -8.36 22.98 -19.16
CA HIS A 188 -7.03 23.34 -18.65
C HIS A 188 -6.67 22.62 -17.33
N THR A 189 -6.88 21.30 -17.25
CA THR A 189 -6.60 20.53 -16.03
C THR A 189 -5.10 20.45 -15.73
N ALA A 190 -4.75 20.09 -14.49
CA ALA A 190 -3.38 19.88 -14.07
C ALA A 190 -2.64 18.88 -14.96
N SER A 191 -3.29 17.78 -15.34
CA SER A 191 -2.74 16.78 -16.27
C SER A 191 -2.49 17.39 -17.66
N PHE A 192 -3.41 18.18 -18.20
CA PHE A 192 -3.22 18.87 -19.48
C PHE A 192 -2.01 19.83 -19.44
N VAL A 193 -1.85 20.58 -18.35
CA VAL A 193 -0.68 21.47 -18.16
C VAL A 193 0.62 20.68 -18.14
N VAL A 194 0.66 19.55 -17.45
CA VAL A 194 1.84 18.66 -17.42
C VAL A 194 2.10 18.07 -18.82
N ALA A 195 1.07 17.59 -19.51
CA ALA A 195 1.21 17.04 -20.86
C ALA A 195 1.79 18.06 -21.83
N ASN A 196 1.29 19.31 -21.79
CA ASN A 196 1.79 20.38 -22.65
C ASN A 196 3.21 20.80 -22.31
N TYR A 197 3.57 20.83 -21.03
CA TYR A 197 4.93 21.20 -20.60
C TYR A 197 5.98 20.21 -21.10
N PHE A 198 5.66 18.91 -21.09
CA PHE A 198 6.54 17.86 -21.60
C PHE A 198 6.30 17.51 -23.07
N GLU A 199 5.37 18.20 -23.74
CA GLU A 199 4.89 17.89 -25.10
C GLU A 199 4.54 16.40 -25.29
N SER A 200 4.08 15.73 -24.22
CA SER A 200 3.87 14.29 -24.17
C SER A 200 2.96 13.87 -23.02
N ASN A 201 2.09 12.89 -23.28
CA ASN A 201 1.27 12.24 -22.24
C ASN A 201 2.06 11.19 -21.43
N GLY A 202 3.33 10.92 -21.78
CA GLY A 202 4.17 9.91 -21.15
C GLY A 202 4.27 10.02 -19.62
N PRO A 203 4.52 11.21 -19.04
CA PRO A 203 4.58 11.37 -17.59
C PRO A 203 3.29 10.99 -16.85
N ILE A 204 2.14 11.27 -17.46
CA ILE A 204 0.82 10.96 -16.88
C ILE A 204 0.59 9.46 -16.89
N TRP A 205 0.86 8.79 -18.01
CA TRP A 205 0.80 7.33 -18.11
C TRP A 205 1.76 6.66 -17.12
N CYS A 206 2.98 7.18 -16.97
CA CYS A 206 3.94 6.68 -16.00
C CYS A 206 3.40 6.81 -14.56
N ALA A 207 2.79 7.95 -14.22
CA ALA A 207 2.16 8.15 -12.92
C ALA A 207 0.97 7.20 -12.69
N LEU A 208 0.10 7.00 -13.69
CA LEU A 208 -1.02 6.05 -13.62
C LEU A 208 -0.53 4.61 -13.40
N VAL A 209 0.48 4.17 -14.15
CA VAL A 209 1.08 2.84 -13.97
C VAL A 209 1.71 2.71 -12.60
N GLY A 210 2.47 3.71 -12.14
CA GLY A 210 3.07 3.72 -10.80
C GLY A 210 2.02 3.60 -9.70
N LEU A 211 0.95 4.40 -9.76
CA LEU A 211 -0.16 4.35 -8.81
C LEU A 211 -0.90 3.01 -8.84
N ALA A 212 -1.09 2.42 -10.03
CA ALA A 212 -1.68 1.09 -10.18
C ALA A 212 -0.81 0.00 -9.53
N VAL A 213 0.50 0.04 -9.76
CA VAL A 213 1.47 -0.87 -9.12
C VAL A 213 1.43 -0.71 -7.61
N MET A 214 1.47 0.52 -7.08
CA MET A 214 1.40 0.80 -5.64
C MET A 214 0.10 0.26 -5.02
N ASN A 215 -1.03 0.39 -5.72
CA ASN A 215 -2.31 -0.12 -5.26
C ASN A 215 -2.37 -1.66 -5.21
N VAL A 216 -1.76 -2.33 -6.20
CA VAL A 216 -1.75 -3.78 -6.35
C VAL A 216 -0.66 -4.45 -5.50
N TRP A 217 0.42 -3.74 -5.19
CA TRP A 217 1.57 -4.23 -4.42
C TRP A 217 1.17 -4.90 -3.10
N ARG A 218 0.13 -4.40 -2.44
CA ARG A 218 -0.37 -4.94 -1.17
C ARG A 218 -0.81 -6.42 -1.23
N PHE A 219 -1.19 -6.91 -2.41
CA PHE A 219 -1.60 -8.31 -2.59
C PHE A 219 -0.40 -9.25 -2.75
N TYR A 220 0.76 -8.73 -3.12
CA TYR A 220 1.99 -9.49 -3.31
C TYR A 220 2.95 -9.35 -2.12
N SER A 221 2.94 -8.21 -1.43
CA SER A 221 3.83 -7.96 -0.29
C SER A 221 3.59 -8.91 0.90
N SER A 222 2.47 -9.63 0.96
CA SER A 222 2.18 -10.59 2.03
C SER A 222 2.62 -12.03 1.72
N SER A 223 3.30 -12.28 0.59
CA SER A 223 3.67 -13.64 0.20
C SER A 223 4.94 -14.16 0.87
N ASP A 224 5.77 -13.29 1.45
CA ASP A 224 6.88 -13.76 2.27
C ASP A 224 6.37 -14.14 3.67
N PRO A 225 6.64 -15.36 4.14
CA PRO A 225 6.29 -15.75 5.50
C PRO A 225 7.11 -14.90 6.47
N ASP A 226 6.43 -14.07 7.26
CA ASP A 226 7.07 -13.33 8.35
C ASP A 226 7.65 -14.34 9.35
N TRP A 227 8.97 -14.48 9.34
CA TRP A 227 9.71 -15.37 10.21
C TRP A 227 10.03 -14.64 11.53
N ILE A 228 9.69 -15.25 12.66
CA ILE A 228 9.95 -14.66 13.98
C ILE A 228 11.20 -15.31 14.57
N TYR A 229 12.17 -14.50 14.97
CA TYR A 229 13.38 -15.01 15.62
C TYR A 229 13.04 -15.61 16.99
N CYS A 230 13.21 -16.93 17.13
CA CYS A 230 12.97 -17.64 18.37
C CYS A 230 13.83 -18.91 18.43
N PRO A 231 15.13 -18.79 18.76
CA PRO A 231 16.06 -19.91 18.73
C PRO A 231 15.66 -21.06 19.67
N ASN A 232 15.11 -20.73 20.84
CA ASN A 232 14.68 -21.73 21.82
C ASN A 232 13.55 -22.61 21.27
N LEU A 233 12.56 -21.99 20.64
CA LEU A 233 11.46 -22.72 20.03
C LEU A 233 11.91 -23.45 18.76
N TYR A 234 12.77 -22.83 17.96
CA TYR A 234 13.36 -23.47 16.78
C TYR A 234 14.09 -24.76 17.16
N ARG A 235 14.94 -24.74 18.18
CA ARG A 235 15.63 -25.95 18.67
C ARG A 235 14.68 -26.97 19.26
N LYS A 236 13.58 -26.53 19.86
CA LYS A 236 12.55 -27.43 20.40
C LYS A 236 11.79 -28.18 19.29
N ILE A 237 11.46 -27.50 18.19
CA ILE A 237 10.67 -28.06 17.07
C ILE A 237 11.57 -28.73 16.00
N HIS A 238 12.79 -28.24 15.83
CA HIS A 238 13.69 -28.66 14.75
C HIS A 238 15.03 -29.22 15.22
N GLY A 239 15.25 -29.30 16.53
CA GLY A 239 16.41 -29.96 17.10
C GLY A 239 16.33 -31.48 16.97
N PRO A 240 17.47 -32.18 17.17
CA PRO A 240 17.58 -33.64 17.03
C PRO A 240 16.74 -34.42 18.07
N ASP A 241 16.26 -33.76 19.12
CA ASP A 241 15.58 -34.38 20.25
C ASP A 241 14.07 -34.61 20.04
N GLU A 242 13.50 -34.16 18.91
CA GLU A 242 12.08 -34.37 18.60
C GLU A 242 11.84 -35.74 17.92
N PRO A 243 10.86 -36.56 18.36
CA PRO A 243 10.57 -37.87 17.75
C PRO A 243 10.19 -37.78 16.27
N ARG A 244 9.70 -36.63 15.78
CA ARG A 244 9.42 -36.41 14.35
C ARG A 244 10.69 -36.37 13.51
N TYR A 245 11.79 -35.80 14.03
CA TYR A 245 13.09 -35.81 13.36
C TYR A 245 13.67 -37.22 13.29
N ALA A 246 13.49 -38.02 14.36
CA ALA A 246 13.86 -39.43 14.36
C ALA A 246 13.06 -40.26 13.34
N VAL A 247 11.76 -39.98 13.16
CA VAL A 247 10.92 -40.65 12.16
C VAL A 247 11.29 -40.25 10.73
N ILE A 248 11.56 -38.96 10.48
CA ILE A 248 11.99 -38.49 9.15
C ILE A 248 13.39 -39.03 8.82
N LYS A 249 14.33 -38.99 9.77
CA LYS A 249 15.67 -39.55 9.60
C LYS A 249 15.64 -41.04 9.33
N ARG A 250 14.83 -41.82 10.08
CA ARG A 250 14.61 -43.25 9.77
C ARG A 250 14.03 -43.48 8.39
N ARG A 251 13.05 -42.68 7.94
CA ARG A 251 12.52 -42.82 6.56
C ARG A 251 13.54 -42.52 5.47
N ILE A 252 14.46 -41.59 5.72
CA ILE A 252 15.53 -41.25 4.77
C ILE A 252 16.59 -42.35 4.77
N GLU A 253 16.93 -42.91 5.93
CA GLU A 253 17.89 -44.01 6.07
C GLU A 253 17.33 -45.37 5.61
N GLU A 254 16.01 -45.58 5.70
CA GLU A 254 15.33 -46.80 5.23
C GLU A 254 14.95 -46.76 3.75
N LYS A 255 15.07 -45.60 3.05
CA LYS A 255 14.81 -45.56 1.61
C LYS A 255 15.99 -46.25 0.92
N PRO A 256 15.83 -47.46 0.34
CA PRO A 256 16.93 -48.14 -0.33
C PRO A 256 17.42 -47.25 -1.48
N PRO A 257 18.72 -47.28 -1.79
CA PRO A 257 19.24 -46.53 -2.92
C PRO A 257 18.46 -46.97 -4.16
N GLU A 258 17.70 -46.03 -4.75
CA GLU A 258 17.06 -46.25 -6.04
C GLU A 258 18.19 -46.59 -7.01
N SER A 259 18.28 -47.87 -7.38
CA SER A 259 19.21 -48.36 -8.37
C SER A 259 18.88 -47.66 -9.67
N CYS A 260 19.76 -46.76 -10.10
CA CYS A 260 19.72 -46.19 -11.44
C CYS A 260 19.95 -47.32 -12.45
N GLU A 261 18.87 -47.76 -13.11
CA GLU A 261 18.93 -48.44 -14.41
C GLU A 261 18.86 -47.44 -15.55
#